data_AF-A0A431PKL5-F1
#
_entry.id   AF-A0A431PKL5-F1
#
_cell.length_a   1.000
_cell.length_b   1.000
_cell.length_c   1.000
_cell.angle_alpha   90.00
_cell.angle_beta   90.00
_cell.angle_gamma   90.00
#
_symmetry.space_group_name_H-M   'P 1'
#
loop_
_entity.id
_entity.type
_entity.pdbx_description
1 polymer ?
#
loop_
_entity_poly.entity_id
_entity_poly.type
_entity_poly.pdbx_seq_one_letter_code
_entity_poly.pdbx_strand_id
1 'polypeptide(L)' 'MGRLLLLLSLASLCCGPAGAVGLRQIISDCGADGKAYCEGVGYGAPMQSCLTRNKKELAPPCRAIIERLEKGEEVEIFG' A
#
# COMPACT_ATOMS: atom_id res chain seq x y z
N MET A 1 -5.56 -44.31 21.72
CA MET A 1 -4.51 -43.32 22.05
C MET A 1 -3.90 -42.80 20.74
N GLY A 2 -4.63 -42.21 19.81
CA GLY A 2 -5.89 -41.48 19.94
C GLY A 2 -5.65 -40.05 19.52
N ARG A 3 -5.56 -39.82 18.20
CA ARG A 3 -6.06 -38.65 17.46
C ARG A 3 -5.70 -37.21 17.92
N LEU A 4 -4.89 -37.03 18.97
CA LEU A 4 -4.59 -35.72 19.55
C LEU A 4 -3.42 -35.00 18.86
N LEU A 5 -2.65 -35.69 18.01
CA LEU A 5 -1.49 -35.15 17.31
C LEU A 5 -1.80 -34.61 15.91
N LEU A 6 -3.04 -34.71 15.42
CA LEU A 6 -3.41 -34.29 14.06
C LEU A 6 -4.10 -32.91 13.98
N LEU A 7 -4.25 -32.21 15.12
CA LEU A 7 -4.91 -30.89 15.21
C LEU A 7 -3.95 -29.72 15.49
N LEU A 8 -2.64 -29.96 15.60
CA LEU A 8 -1.63 -28.94 15.94
C LEU A 8 -0.90 -28.33 14.73
N SER A 9 -1.25 -28.69 13.50
CA SER A 9 -0.52 -28.31 12.28
C SER A 9 -1.18 -27.25 11.37
N LEU A 10 -2.32 -26.66 11.78
CA LEU A 10 -3.01 -25.61 11.02
C LEU A 10 -2.76 -24.18 11.53
N ALA A 11 -1.92 -24.00 12.55
CA ALA A 11 -1.52 -22.68 13.01
C ALA A 11 -0.33 -22.16 12.19
N SER A 12 -0.53 -21.03 11.51
CA SER A 12 0.52 -20.05 11.16
C SER A 12 1.13 -20.03 9.74
N LEU A 13 0.39 -20.37 8.69
CA LEU A 13 0.66 -19.80 7.35
C LEU A 13 -0.24 -18.60 6.98
N CYS A 14 -1.06 -18.06 7.91
CA CYS A 14 -1.96 -16.94 7.59
C CYS A 14 -1.29 -15.56 7.42
N CYS A 15 0.02 -15.43 7.62
CA CYS A 15 0.73 -14.18 7.38
C CYS A 15 1.80 -14.41 6.31
N GLY A 16 1.37 -14.45 5.05
CA GLY A 16 2.29 -14.09 3.97
C GLY A 16 2.74 -12.64 4.19
N PRO A 17 3.90 -12.21 3.66
CA PRO A 17 4.29 -10.82 3.75
C PRO A 17 3.22 -9.98 3.03
N ALA A 18 2.38 -9.30 3.79
CA ALA A 18 1.66 -8.16 3.27
C ALA A 18 2.77 -7.19 2.84
N GLY A 19 2.87 -6.94 1.54
CA GLY A 19 3.80 -5.92 1.06
C GLY A 19 3.45 -4.60 1.76
N ALA A 20 4.46 -3.90 2.23
CA ALA A 20 4.29 -2.65 2.96
C ALA A 20 4.92 -1.49 2.22
N VAL A 21 4.19 -0.38 2.10
CA VAL A 21 4.66 0.85 1.50
C VAL A 21 5.02 1.83 2.61
N GLY A 22 6.28 2.20 2.73
CA GLY A 22 6.71 3.18 3.74
C GLY A 22 6.20 4.59 3.45
N LEU A 23 5.68 5.30 4.45
CA LEU A 23 5.18 6.68 4.31
C LEU A 23 6.23 7.62 3.70
N ARG A 24 7.51 7.48 4.08
CA ARG A 24 8.60 8.30 3.51
C ARG A 24 8.76 8.08 2.00
N GLN A 25 8.60 6.84 1.55
CA GLN A 25 8.66 6.51 0.13
C GLN A 25 7.48 7.13 -0.61
N ILE A 26 6.27 7.06 -0.06
CA ILE A 26 5.08 7.72 -0.64
C ILE A 26 5.32 9.22 -0.80
N ILE A 27 5.84 9.88 0.24
CA ILE A 27 6.11 11.33 0.20
C ILE A 27 7.15 11.68 -0.87
N SER A 28 8.25 10.91 -0.94
CA SER A 28 9.31 11.09 -1.93
C SER A 28 8.80 10.90 -3.36
N ASP A 29 8.09 9.80 -3.59
CA ASP A 29 7.77 9.33 -4.93
C ASP A 29 6.52 10.00 -5.49
N CYS A 30 5.54 10.33 -4.63
CA CYS A 30 4.25 10.91 -5.02
C CYS A 30 4.08 12.39 -4.64
N GLY A 31 4.99 13.00 -3.88
CA GLY A 31 4.80 14.37 -3.39
C GLY A 31 4.65 15.42 -4.50
N ALA A 32 5.47 15.32 -5.55
CA ALA A 32 5.40 16.23 -6.69
C ALA A 32 4.12 16.02 -7.52
N ASP A 33 3.74 14.77 -7.78
CA ASP A 33 2.52 14.44 -8.51
C ASP A 33 1.27 14.84 -7.73
N GLY A 34 1.25 14.61 -6.42
CA GLY A 34 0.17 15.03 -5.53
C GLY A 34 -0.02 16.54 -5.55
N LYS A 35 1.07 17.31 -5.58
CA LYS A 35 1.00 18.77 -5.74
C LYS A 35 0.48 19.18 -7.13
N ALA A 36 0.93 18.52 -8.20
CA ALA A 36 0.59 18.90 -9.56
C ALA A 36 -0.86 18.58 -9.95
N TYR A 37 -1.37 17.42 -9.52
CA TYR A 37 -2.66 16.89 -9.99
C TYR A 37 -3.75 16.84 -8.92
N CYS A 38 -3.37 16.95 -7.64
CA CYS A 38 -4.22 16.66 -6.49
C CYS A 38 -4.08 17.73 -5.39
N GLU A 39 -3.86 19.00 -5.76
CA GLU A 39 -3.82 20.08 -4.80
C GLU A 39 -5.20 20.27 -4.13
N GLY A 40 -5.22 20.48 -2.81
CA GLY A 40 -6.44 20.77 -2.07
C GLY A 40 -7.36 19.58 -1.72
N VAL A 41 -7.10 18.36 -2.20
CA VAL A 41 -7.95 17.18 -1.87
C VAL A 41 -7.70 16.59 -0.47
N GLY A 42 -6.67 17.03 0.26
CA GLY A 42 -6.30 16.49 1.56
C GLY A 42 -5.42 15.23 1.47
N TYR A 43 -5.10 14.60 2.60
CA TYR A 43 -4.19 13.44 2.70
C TYR A 43 -4.92 12.11 2.91
N GLY A 44 -4.22 10.98 2.75
CA GLY A 44 -4.78 9.64 2.97
C GLY A 44 -5.67 9.18 1.81
N ALA A 45 -6.82 8.58 2.11
CA ALA A 45 -7.73 8.00 1.12
C ALA A 45 -8.19 8.99 0.01
N PRO A 46 -8.48 10.28 0.30
CA PRO A 46 -8.75 11.28 -0.75
C PRO A 46 -7.59 11.48 -1.74
N MET A 47 -6.36 11.61 -1.23
CA MET A 47 -5.16 11.74 -2.06
C MET A 47 -4.94 10.50 -2.92
N GLN A 48 -5.00 9.31 -2.31
CA GLN A 48 -4.86 8.04 -3.03
C GLN A 48 -5.90 7.93 -4.15
N SER A 49 -7.16 8.25 -3.86
CA SER A 49 -8.24 8.23 -4.85
C SER A 49 -8.00 9.21 -6.00
N CYS A 50 -7.45 10.39 -5.71
CA CYS A 50 -7.10 11.37 -6.73
C CYS A 50 -5.92 10.89 -7.60
N LEU A 51 -4.88 10.35 -7.01
CA LEU A 51 -3.72 9.81 -7.72
C LEU A 51 -4.10 8.62 -8.60
N THR A 52 -4.97 7.71 -8.13
CA THR A 52 -5.52 6.61 -8.94
C THR A 52 -6.25 7.12 -10.18
N ARG A 53 -7.07 8.18 -10.07
CA ARG A 53 -7.75 8.78 -11.23
C ARG A 53 -6.79 9.40 -12.23
N ASN A 54 -5.66 9.93 -11.77
CA ASN A 54 -4.63 10.57 -12.59
C ASN A 54 -3.45 9.64 -12.92
N LYS A 55 -3.58 8.32 -12.72
CA LYS A 55 -2.46 7.35 -12.78
C LYS A 55 -1.61 7.40 -14.06
N LYS A 56 -2.22 7.79 -15.18
CA LYS A 56 -1.54 7.94 -16.48
C LYS A 56 -0.59 9.15 -16.54
N GLU A 57 -0.90 10.20 -15.78
CA GLU A 57 -0.12 11.44 -15.72
C GLU A 57 1.01 11.37 -14.69
N LEU A 58 0.94 10.43 -13.76
CA LEU A 58 1.92 10.30 -12.67
C LEU A 58 3.32 9.96 -13.20
N ALA A 59 4.34 10.40 -12.45
CA ALA A 59 5.69 9.93 -12.67
C ALA A 59 5.77 8.39 -12.45
N PRO A 60 6.68 7.69 -13.16
CA PRO A 60 6.87 6.25 -12.97
C PRO A 60 6.99 5.79 -11.50
N PRO A 61 7.74 6.46 -10.60
CA PRO A 61 7.82 6.04 -9.21
C PRO A 61 6.48 6.14 -8.47
N CYS A 62 5.73 7.23 -8.58
CA CYS A 62 4.43 7.33 -7.92
C CYS A 62 3.41 6.33 -8.48
N ARG A 63 3.40 6.10 -9.80
CA ARG A 63 2.52 5.09 -10.41
C ARG A 63 2.77 3.70 -9.83
N ALA A 64 4.04 3.33 -9.60
CA ALA A 64 4.37 2.06 -8.95
C ALA A 64 3.83 1.99 -7.51
N ILE A 65 3.90 3.08 -6.75
CA ILE A 65 3.29 3.15 -5.40
C ILE A 65 1.78 2.94 -5.47
N ILE A 66 1.08 3.63 -6.37
CA ILE A 66 -0.38 3.47 -6.51
C ILE A 66 -0.75 2.04 -6.92
N GLU A 67 0.01 1.40 -7.80
CA GLU A 67 -0.20 -0.02 -8.16
C GLU A 67 -0.07 -0.98 -6.99
N ARG A 68 0.86 -0.71 -6.07
CA ARG A 68 1.04 -1.49 -4.85
C ARG A 68 -0.14 -1.30 -3.89
N LEU A 69 -0.55 -0.06 -3.67
CA LEU A 69 -1.70 0.25 -2.80
C LEU A 69 -3.02 -0.32 -3.36
N GLU A 70 -3.19 -0.35 -4.68
CA GLU A 70 -4.34 -1.00 -5.34
C GLU A 70 -4.35 -2.53 -5.15
N LYS A 71 -3.19 -3.15 -4.95
CA LYS A 71 -3.05 -4.58 -4.63
C LYS A 71 -3.27 -4.88 -3.15
N GLY A 72 -3.59 -3.87 -2.33
CA GLY A 72 -3.85 -4.03 -0.90
C GLY A 72 -2.60 -4.02 -0.03
N GLU A 73 -1.49 -3.50 -0.53
CA GLU A 73 -0.30 -3.27 0.29
C GLU A 73 -0.57 -2.13 1.30
N GLU A 74 -0.20 -2.35 2.56
CA GLU A 74 -0.51 -1.43 3.64
C GLU A 74 0.52 -0.29 3.73
N VAL A 75 0.10 0.86 4.25
CA VAL A 75 1.02 1.98 4.49
C VAL A 75 1.63 1.83 5.87
N GLU A 76 2.94 1.60 5.92
CA GLU A 76 3.70 1.59 7.16
C GLU A 76 4.19 3.01 7.47
N ILE A 77 3.72 3.54 8.61
CA ILE A 77 4.08 4.87 9.10
C ILE A 77 5.36 4.80 9.93
N PHE A 78 5.53 3.71 10.67
CA PHE A 78 6.71 3.41 11.47
C PHE A 78 7.46 2.30 10.75
N GLY A 79 8.40 2.71 9.89
CA GLY A 79 9.29 1.77 9.20
C GLY A 79 10.26 1.08 10.17
#